data_AF-A0A8S0GVQ6-F1
#
_entry.id   AF-A0A8S0GVQ6-F1
#
_cell.length_a   1.000
_cell.length_b   1.000
_cell.length_c   1.000
_cell.angle_alpha   90.00
_cell.angle_beta   90.00
_cell.angle_gamma   90.00
#
_symmetry.space_group_name_H-M   'P 1'
#
loop_
_entity.id
_entity.type
_entity.pdbx_description
1 polymer ?
#
loop_
_entity_poly.entity_id
_entity_poly.type
_entity_poly.pdbx_seq_one_letter_code
_entity_poly.pdbx_strand_id
1 'polypeptide(L)'
;MDRLLRLLPLYGLLSLLPLPALAEAPVDCATLSDNVSLEAGEYRPPLEAKVIGQGRLHFHSGPNATCLNKKLYVIPGDGLTVYASSEDGWAQVMYIAKDGEDYTGWVEEKRLLLGKHYGASGAELPDEVAAFIQRHEACEHFAGEEAYDEERRVFLEKAVNEVCTGHDQQLASLRQQYQDNPDALQALKPLDNLE
;
A
#
# COMPACT_ATOMS: atom_id res chain seq x y z
N MET A 1 -74.13 -10.96 -53.49
CA MET A 1 -74.02 -11.63 -52.18
C MET A 1 -72.54 -11.78 -51.88
N ASP A 2 -72.17 -11.67 -50.59
CA ASP A 2 -70.82 -11.76 -50.01
C ASP A 2 -69.89 -10.54 -50.20
N ARG A 3 -69.15 -10.03 -49.21
CA ARG A 3 -69.16 -10.09 -47.74
C ARG A 3 -68.28 -8.89 -47.33
N LEU A 4 -68.79 -7.97 -46.50
CA LEU A 4 -68.01 -6.82 -46.00
C LEU A 4 -67.02 -7.31 -44.92
N LEU A 5 -65.71 -7.27 -45.19
CA LEU A 5 -64.69 -7.35 -44.13
C LEU A 5 -64.50 -5.95 -43.52
N ARG A 6 -64.91 -5.80 -42.26
CA ARG A 6 -64.54 -4.67 -41.40
C ARG A 6 -63.12 -4.89 -40.89
N LEU A 7 -62.21 -4.00 -41.27
CA LEU A 7 -60.90 -3.85 -40.65
C LEU A 7 -61.05 -3.02 -39.37
N LEU A 8 -60.74 -3.62 -38.21
CA LEU A 8 -60.62 -2.90 -36.93
C LEU A 8 -59.17 -2.40 -36.78
N PRO A 9 -58.96 -1.16 -36.28
CA PRO A 9 -57.63 -0.62 -36.07
C PRO A 9 -57.04 -1.24 -34.79
N LEU A 10 -55.96 -2.00 -34.95
CA LEU A 10 -55.19 -2.52 -33.83
C LEU A 10 -54.34 -1.37 -33.27
N TYR A 11 -54.86 -0.66 -32.26
CA TYR A 11 -54.04 0.23 -31.43
C TYR A 11 -53.05 -0.64 -30.65
N GLY A 12 -51.78 -0.62 -31.05
CA GLY A 12 -50.69 -1.29 -30.34
C GLY A 12 -50.47 -0.64 -28.98
N LEU A 13 -50.89 -1.33 -27.92
CA LEU A 13 -50.53 -1.02 -26.55
C LEU A 13 -49.06 -1.44 -26.35
N LEU A 14 -48.13 -0.47 -26.42
CA LEU A 14 -46.72 -0.71 -26.11
C LEU A 14 -46.58 -0.83 -24.59
N SER A 15 -46.67 -2.05 -24.08
CA SER A 15 -46.46 -2.37 -22.67
C SER A 15 -45.00 -2.10 -22.27
N LEU A 16 -44.75 -1.01 -21.54
CA LEU A 16 -43.50 -0.80 -20.80
C LEU A 16 -43.43 -1.82 -19.65
N LEU A 17 -42.82 -2.97 -19.91
CA LEU A 17 -42.46 -3.90 -18.85
C LEU A 17 -41.31 -3.27 -18.03
N PRO A 18 -41.44 -3.15 -16.70
CA PRO A 18 -40.34 -2.68 -15.86
C PRO A 18 -39.17 -3.66 -15.98
N LEU A 19 -37.99 -3.16 -16.35
CA LEU A 19 -36.77 -3.96 -16.30
C LEU A 19 -36.57 -4.46 -14.86
N PRO A 20 -36.37 -5.77 -14.63
CA PRO A 20 -35.99 -6.25 -13.32
C PRO A 20 -34.65 -5.61 -12.94
N ALA A 21 -34.63 -4.90 -11.82
CA ALA A 21 -33.38 -4.45 -11.22
C ALA A 21 -32.56 -5.71 -10.87
N LEU A 22 -31.43 -5.91 -11.55
CA LEU A 22 -30.46 -6.91 -11.16
C LEU A 22 -29.92 -6.51 -9.80
N ALA A 23 -30.23 -7.29 -8.77
CA ALA A 23 -29.57 -7.14 -7.47
C ALA A 23 -28.10 -7.53 -7.67
N GLU A 24 -27.17 -6.61 -7.36
CA GLU A 24 -25.75 -6.93 -7.30
C GLU A 24 -25.51 -8.03 -6.28
N ALA A 25 -24.64 -8.97 -6.61
CA ALA A 25 -24.27 -10.06 -5.71
C ALA A 25 -23.69 -9.48 -4.40
N PRO A 26 -23.93 -10.11 -3.24
CA PRO A 26 -23.36 -9.63 -1.99
C PRO A 26 -21.83 -9.60 -2.08
N VAL A 27 -21.23 -8.48 -1.68
CA VAL A 27 -19.77 -8.31 -1.69
C VAL A 27 -19.15 -9.15 -0.58
N ASP A 28 -18.29 -10.10 -0.93
CA ASP A 28 -17.41 -10.77 0.02
C ASP A 28 -16.21 -9.86 0.29
N CYS A 29 -16.27 -9.15 1.42
CA CYS A 29 -15.26 -8.17 1.78
C CYS A 29 -13.87 -8.76 2.00
N ALA A 30 -13.79 -10.00 2.51
CA ALA A 30 -12.50 -10.64 2.77
C ALA A 30 -11.83 -11.02 1.45
N THR A 31 -12.56 -11.71 0.59
CA THR A 31 -12.05 -12.08 -0.75
C THR A 31 -11.72 -10.85 -1.59
N LEU A 32 -12.54 -9.79 -1.50
CA LEU A 32 -12.25 -8.53 -2.19
C LEU A 32 -10.95 -7.89 -1.68
N SER A 33 -10.74 -7.88 -0.36
CA SER A 33 -9.51 -7.36 0.25
C SER A 33 -8.29 -8.13 -0.26
N ASP A 34 -8.34 -9.46 -0.27
CA ASP A 34 -7.21 -10.29 -0.71
C ASP A 34 -6.86 -10.03 -2.18
N ASN A 35 -7.87 -10.01 -3.06
CA ASN A 35 -7.66 -9.77 -4.49
C ASN A 35 -7.09 -8.38 -4.77
N VAL A 36 -7.68 -7.33 -4.19
CA VAL A 36 -7.21 -5.97 -4.43
C VAL A 36 -5.84 -5.75 -3.81
N SER A 37 -5.50 -6.40 -2.69
CA SER A 37 -4.16 -6.30 -2.12
C SER A 37 -3.08 -6.85 -3.07
N LEU A 38 -3.38 -7.92 -3.83
CA LEU A 38 -2.44 -8.51 -4.80
C LEU A 38 -2.23 -7.64 -6.05
N GLU A 39 -3.23 -6.84 -6.41
CA GLU A 39 -3.22 -6.00 -7.61
C GLU A 39 -2.82 -4.54 -7.32
N ALA A 40 -3.04 -4.06 -6.09
CA ALA A 40 -2.76 -2.69 -5.70
C ALA A 40 -1.26 -2.38 -5.76
N GLY A 41 -0.94 -1.12 -6.08
CA GLY A 41 0.44 -0.66 -6.05
C GLY A 41 0.97 -0.70 -4.62
N GLU A 42 1.83 -1.66 -4.31
CA GLU A 42 2.45 -1.78 -2.99
C GLU A 42 3.55 -0.73 -2.79
N TYR A 43 3.48 -0.01 -1.67
CA TYR A 43 4.52 0.88 -1.20
C TYR A 43 5.51 0.11 -0.33
N ARG A 44 6.75 0.00 -0.82
CA ARG A 44 7.89 -0.56 -0.07
C ARG A 44 9.08 0.41 -0.16
N PRO A 45 9.39 1.18 0.89
CA PRO A 45 8.74 1.18 2.21
C PRO A 45 7.28 1.65 2.16
N PRO A 46 6.43 1.37 3.17
CA PRO A 46 5.09 1.96 3.25
C PRO A 46 5.16 3.50 3.25
N LEU A 47 4.07 4.21 2.95
CA LEU A 47 4.01 5.67 3.07
C LEU A 47 3.46 6.10 4.43
N GLU A 48 3.92 7.23 4.96
CA GLU A 48 3.20 7.98 5.99
C GLU A 48 2.01 8.70 5.36
N ALA A 49 0.91 8.85 6.09
CA ALA A 49 -0.20 9.71 5.70
C ALA A 49 -0.82 10.42 6.90
N LYS A 50 -1.45 11.58 6.65
CA LYS A 50 -2.30 12.26 7.62
C LYS A 50 -3.75 12.25 7.17
N VAL A 51 -4.66 11.97 8.08
CA VAL A 51 -6.10 12.06 7.82
C VAL A 51 -6.51 13.52 7.67
N ILE A 52 -7.23 13.85 6.60
CA ILE A 52 -7.72 15.19 6.27
C ILE A 52 -9.25 15.23 6.12
N GLY A 53 -9.79 16.44 5.92
CA GLY A 53 -11.22 16.68 5.77
C GLY A 53 -11.93 16.86 7.12
N GLN A 54 -13.18 16.39 7.22
CA GLN A 54 -14.03 16.56 8.39
C GLN A 54 -14.67 15.23 8.81
N GLY A 55 -15.01 15.13 10.10
CA GLY A 55 -15.70 13.94 10.65
C GLY A 55 -14.84 12.68 10.66
N ARG A 56 -15.46 11.57 11.05
CA ARG A 56 -14.80 10.27 11.19
C ARG A 56 -14.51 9.67 9.81
N LEU A 57 -13.29 9.15 9.64
CA LEU A 57 -12.92 8.27 8.54
C LEU A 57 -12.96 6.84 9.08
N HIS A 58 -13.99 6.09 8.66
CA HIS A 58 -14.17 4.71 9.10
C HIS A 58 -13.30 3.76 8.29
N PHE A 59 -12.86 2.69 8.96
CA PHE A 59 -12.17 1.59 8.31
C PHE A 59 -13.17 0.65 7.64
N HIS A 60 -12.71 -0.03 6.60
CA HIS A 60 -13.44 -1.06 5.91
C HIS A 60 -12.64 -2.36 5.88
N SER A 61 -13.32 -3.51 5.96
CA SER A 61 -12.67 -4.83 5.86
C SER A 61 -12.26 -5.20 4.43
N GLY A 62 -12.73 -4.43 3.43
CA GLY A 62 -12.35 -4.50 2.03
C GLY A 62 -12.59 -3.14 1.36
N PRO A 63 -12.02 -2.87 0.18
CA PRO A 63 -12.11 -1.57 -0.52
C PRO A 63 -13.48 -1.36 -1.17
N ASN A 64 -14.53 -1.35 -0.35
CA ASN A 64 -15.91 -1.14 -0.79
C ASN A 64 -16.75 -0.53 0.33
N ALA A 65 -17.66 0.38 -0.01
CA ALA A 65 -18.52 1.05 0.95
C ALA A 65 -19.37 0.10 1.83
N THR A 66 -19.74 -1.07 1.31
CA THR A 66 -20.50 -2.09 2.04
C THR A 66 -19.69 -2.74 3.16
N CYS A 67 -18.36 -2.73 3.06
CA CYS A 67 -17.44 -3.33 4.02
C CYS A 67 -17.15 -2.47 5.25
N LEU A 68 -18.00 -1.47 5.52
CA LEU A 68 -17.83 -0.47 6.57
C LEU A 68 -17.77 -1.08 7.98
N ASN A 69 -16.72 -0.73 8.73
CA ASN A 69 -16.64 -0.92 10.17
C ASN A 69 -17.15 0.32 10.90
N LYS A 70 -18.32 0.21 11.53
CA LYS A 70 -18.96 1.33 12.26
C LYS A 70 -18.25 1.72 13.56
N LYS A 71 -17.38 0.86 14.10
CA LYS A 71 -16.72 1.06 15.40
C LYS A 71 -15.29 1.57 15.27
N LEU A 72 -14.57 1.15 14.23
CA LEU A 72 -13.19 1.53 13.98
C LEU A 72 -13.14 2.74 13.04
N TYR A 73 -12.56 3.84 13.54
CA TYR A 73 -12.38 5.06 12.77
C TYR A 73 -11.18 5.85 13.28
N VAL A 74 -10.70 6.72 12.41
CA VAL A 74 -9.73 7.79 12.70
C VAL A 74 -10.36 9.15 12.42
N ILE A 75 -9.74 10.21 12.92
CA ILE A 75 -10.20 11.59 12.79
C ILE A 75 -9.13 12.45 12.11
N PRO A 76 -9.49 13.63 11.57
CA PRO A 76 -8.52 14.53 10.94
C PRO A 76 -7.35 14.84 11.88
N GLY A 77 -6.13 14.72 11.35
CA GLY A 77 -4.88 14.88 12.07
C GLY A 77 -4.24 13.58 12.53
N ASP A 78 -4.97 12.46 12.58
CA ASP A 78 -4.38 11.15 12.89
C ASP A 78 -3.38 10.74 11.79
N GLY A 79 -2.29 10.11 12.21
CA GLY A 79 -1.26 9.57 11.33
C GLY A 79 -1.56 8.11 10.99
N LEU A 80 -1.35 7.73 9.73
CA LEU A 80 -1.51 6.37 9.22
C LEU A 80 -0.23 5.92 8.49
N THR A 81 -0.05 4.62 8.41
CA THR A 81 0.90 3.97 7.50
C THR A 81 0.12 3.38 6.33
N VAL A 82 0.50 3.69 5.09
CA VAL A 82 -0.18 3.25 3.86
C VAL A 82 0.67 2.21 3.15
N TYR A 83 0.10 1.03 2.94
CA TYR A 83 0.79 -0.10 2.31
C TYR A 83 0.51 -0.22 0.82
N ALA A 84 -0.69 0.16 0.39
CA ALA A 84 -1.06 0.10 -1.01
C ALA A 84 -2.20 1.05 -1.33
N SER A 85 -2.29 1.46 -2.60
CA SER A 85 -3.42 2.21 -3.16
C SER A 85 -4.04 1.43 -4.32
N SER A 86 -5.36 1.28 -4.31
CA SER A 86 -6.11 0.71 -5.43
C SER A 86 -6.47 1.78 -6.46
N GLU A 87 -6.68 1.37 -7.70
CA GLU A 87 -7.11 2.29 -8.76
C GLU A 87 -8.46 2.97 -8.46
N ASP A 88 -9.32 2.32 -7.67
CA ASP A 88 -10.63 2.81 -7.26
C ASP A 88 -10.60 3.80 -6.08
N GLY A 89 -9.41 4.27 -5.69
CA GLY A 89 -9.23 5.31 -4.67
C GLY A 89 -9.39 4.82 -3.24
N TRP A 90 -9.02 3.56 -2.98
CA TRP A 90 -8.92 2.99 -1.64
C TRP A 90 -7.47 2.80 -1.25
N ALA A 91 -7.13 3.14 -0.02
CA ALA A 91 -5.84 2.89 0.56
C ALA A 91 -5.92 1.78 1.61
N GLN A 92 -5.03 0.80 1.53
CA GLN A 92 -4.82 -0.16 2.61
C GLN A 92 -3.85 0.45 3.62
N VAL A 93 -4.29 0.53 4.87
CA VAL A 93 -3.60 1.29 5.92
C VAL A 93 -3.48 0.51 7.21
N MET A 94 -2.51 0.92 8.03
CA MET A 94 -2.40 0.60 9.44
C MET A 94 -2.49 1.88 10.27
N TYR A 95 -3.19 1.81 11.39
CA TYR A 95 -3.26 2.84 12.42
C TYR A 95 -2.77 2.27 13.75
N ILE A 96 -1.83 2.95 14.40
CA ILE A 96 -1.42 2.64 15.77
C ILE A 96 -2.14 3.61 16.70
N ALA A 97 -3.03 3.10 17.53
CA ALA A 97 -3.78 3.86 18.52
C ALA A 97 -2.88 4.33 19.66
N LYS A 98 -3.40 5.24 20.49
CA LYS A 98 -2.63 5.86 21.59
C LYS A 98 -2.20 4.89 22.68
N ASP A 99 -2.92 3.79 22.82
CA ASP A 99 -2.61 2.67 23.71
C ASP A 99 -1.61 1.68 23.11
N GLY A 100 -1.21 1.87 21.84
CA GLY A 100 -0.26 1.05 21.12
C GLY A 100 -0.90 -0.11 20.35
N GLU A 101 -2.23 -0.30 20.43
CA GLU A 101 -2.91 -1.28 19.58
C GLU A 101 -2.87 -0.85 18.12
N ASP A 102 -2.57 -1.79 17.22
CA ASP A 102 -2.59 -1.56 15.78
C ASP A 102 -3.87 -2.08 15.13
N TYR A 103 -4.30 -1.37 14.09
CA TYR A 103 -5.53 -1.66 13.36
C TYR A 103 -5.27 -1.55 11.87
N THR A 104 -5.60 -2.58 11.10
CA THR A 104 -5.45 -2.61 9.65
C THR A 104 -6.79 -2.60 8.93
N GLY A 105 -6.80 -2.08 7.70
CA GLY A 105 -7.98 -2.13 6.84
C GLY A 105 -7.90 -1.13 5.70
N TRP A 106 -9.04 -0.89 5.06
CA TRP A 106 -9.17 0.00 3.91
C TRP A 106 -9.86 1.31 4.29
N VAL A 107 -9.41 2.42 3.72
CA VAL A 107 -10.03 3.75 3.85
C VAL A 107 -10.09 4.45 2.50
N GLU A 108 -10.99 5.44 2.36
CA GLU A 108 -11.03 6.28 1.16
C GLU A 108 -9.75 7.13 1.05
N GLU A 109 -8.93 6.91 0.02
CA GLU A 109 -7.61 7.53 -0.12
C GLU A 109 -7.68 9.05 -0.25
N LYS A 110 -8.75 9.58 -0.87
CA LYS A 110 -9.00 11.04 -0.95
C LYS A 110 -9.08 11.74 0.40
N ARG A 111 -9.24 10.98 1.49
CA ARG A 111 -9.26 11.47 2.88
C ARG A 111 -7.87 11.46 3.52
N LEU A 112 -6.84 11.13 2.76
CA LEU A 112 -5.45 11.08 3.17
C LEU A 112 -4.65 12.16 2.46
N LEU A 113 -3.80 12.83 3.22
CA LEU A 113 -2.65 13.53 2.68
C LEU A 113 -1.47 12.56 2.74
N LEU A 114 -1.14 11.94 1.61
CA LEU A 114 0.01 11.04 1.50
C LEU A 114 1.31 11.85 1.69
N GLY A 115 2.23 11.25 2.45
CA GLY A 115 3.53 11.80 2.78
C GLY A 115 4.66 10.96 2.19
N LYS A 116 5.81 11.03 2.86
CA LYS A 116 7.03 10.29 2.53
C LYS A 116 6.92 8.81 2.94
N HIS A 117 7.89 8.02 2.53
CA HIS A 117 8.03 6.65 3.04
C HIS A 117 8.22 6.60 4.57
N TYR A 118 7.48 5.72 5.25
CA TYR A 118 7.55 5.43 6.67
C TYR A 118 8.96 4.95 7.02
N GLY A 119 9.58 5.60 8.00
CA GLY A 119 10.98 5.37 8.36
C GLY A 119 11.99 6.17 7.53
N ALA A 120 11.57 6.89 6.48
CA ALA A 120 12.41 7.92 5.88
C ALA A 120 12.60 9.04 6.93
N SER A 121 13.83 9.43 7.21
CA SER A 121 14.10 10.57 8.08
C SER A 121 13.46 11.86 7.52
N GLY A 122 13.24 12.87 8.36
CA GLY A 122 12.50 14.12 8.03
C GLY A 122 12.99 14.93 6.82
N ALA A 123 14.16 14.60 6.29
CA ALA A 123 14.68 15.16 5.06
C ALA A 123 14.75 14.09 3.98
N GLU A 124 14.38 14.46 2.77
CA GLU A 124 14.63 13.63 1.58
C GLU A 124 16.14 13.38 1.51
N LEU A 125 16.54 12.14 1.80
CA LEU A 125 17.94 11.74 1.72
C LEU A 125 18.35 11.79 0.24
N PRO A 126 19.61 12.16 -0.06
CA PRO A 126 20.15 11.98 -1.40
C PRO A 126 19.94 10.54 -1.88
N ASP A 127 19.55 10.36 -3.14
CA ASP A 127 19.21 9.04 -3.72
C ASP A 127 20.28 7.97 -3.45
N GLU A 128 21.56 8.35 -3.53
CA GLU A 128 22.68 7.43 -3.28
C GLU A 128 22.83 7.03 -1.81
N VAL A 129 22.43 7.89 -0.86
CA VAL A 129 22.39 7.58 0.57
C VAL A 129 21.24 6.62 0.84
N ALA A 130 20.05 6.88 0.28
CA ALA A 130 18.90 6.00 0.41
C ALA A 130 19.16 4.62 -0.22
N ALA A 131 19.75 4.58 -1.42
CA ALA A 131 20.13 3.35 -2.10
C ALA A 131 21.17 2.56 -1.31
N PHE A 132 22.13 3.25 -0.66
CA PHE A 132 23.12 2.60 0.18
C PHE A 132 22.50 1.97 1.43
N ILE A 133 21.59 2.67 2.11
CA ILE A 133 20.87 2.13 3.28
C ILE A 133 20.12 0.84 2.90
N GLN A 134 19.42 0.82 1.75
CA GLN A 134 18.75 -0.40 1.28
C GLN A 134 19.74 -1.54 0.97
N ARG A 135 20.90 -1.22 0.37
CA ARG A 135 21.96 -2.19 0.10
C ARG A 135 22.57 -2.74 1.41
N HIS A 136 22.73 -1.90 2.42
CA HIS A 136 23.21 -2.27 3.75
C HIS A 136 22.30 -3.30 4.40
N GLU A 137 20.99 -3.00 4.47
CA GLU A 137 19.98 -3.91 5.02
C GLU A 137 19.95 -5.26 4.29
N ALA A 138 20.07 -5.24 2.96
CA ALA A 138 20.17 -6.47 2.16
C ALA A 138 21.44 -7.28 2.49
N CYS A 139 22.58 -6.61 2.69
CA CYS A 139 23.82 -7.25 3.09
C CYS A 139 23.68 -7.90 4.48
N GLU A 140 23.21 -7.17 5.49
CA GLU A 140 22.97 -7.72 6.83
C GLU A 140 22.02 -8.92 6.80
N HIS A 141 20.96 -8.81 6.00
CA HIS A 141 19.99 -9.89 5.83
C HIS A 141 20.68 -11.16 5.31
N PHE A 142 21.28 -11.13 4.11
CA PHE A 142 21.85 -12.32 3.49
C PHE A 142 23.09 -12.84 4.23
N ALA A 143 23.93 -11.96 4.78
CA ALA A 143 25.11 -12.36 5.55
C ALA A 143 24.74 -13.05 6.88
N GLY A 144 23.57 -12.73 7.44
CA GLY A 144 23.06 -13.35 8.66
C GLY A 144 22.33 -14.67 8.47
N GLU A 145 22.09 -15.10 7.23
CA GLU A 145 21.31 -16.31 6.95
C GLU A 145 22.11 -17.62 7.05
N GLU A 146 21.42 -18.69 7.44
CA GLU A 146 22.00 -20.03 7.51
C GLU A 146 21.94 -20.74 6.16
N ALA A 147 23.08 -21.28 5.73
CA ALA A 147 23.19 -22.17 4.57
C ALA A 147 22.81 -23.62 4.94
N TYR A 148 21.54 -23.86 5.26
CA TYR A 148 21.06 -25.16 5.76
C TYR A 148 21.14 -26.31 4.73
N ASP A 149 21.32 -25.97 3.45
CA ASP A 149 21.65 -26.91 2.38
C ASP A 149 22.57 -26.27 1.33
N GLU A 150 23.03 -27.08 0.38
CA GLU A 150 23.99 -26.67 -0.65
C GLU A 150 23.42 -25.68 -1.66
N GLU A 151 22.13 -25.80 -2.01
CA GLU A 151 21.47 -24.87 -2.92
C GLU A 151 21.38 -23.49 -2.27
N ARG A 152 20.97 -23.45 -0.99
CA ARG A 152 20.93 -22.23 -0.19
C ARG A 152 22.31 -21.63 -0.02
N ARG A 153 23.34 -22.46 0.21
CA ARG A 153 24.74 -22.00 0.31
C ARG A 153 25.18 -21.24 -0.94
N VAL A 154 24.94 -21.81 -2.12
CA VAL A 154 25.33 -21.19 -3.40
C VAL A 154 24.53 -19.90 -3.65
N PHE A 155 23.24 -19.89 -3.32
CA PHE A 155 22.42 -18.68 -3.40
C PHE A 155 22.97 -17.57 -2.50
N LEU A 156 23.22 -17.86 -1.21
CA LEU A 156 23.69 -16.89 -0.23
C LEU A 156 25.07 -16.35 -0.62
N GLU A 157 25.99 -17.20 -1.07
CA GLU A 157 27.30 -16.78 -1.56
C GLU A 157 27.19 -15.77 -2.69
N LYS A 158 26.29 -16.00 -3.66
CA LYS A 158 26.04 -15.06 -4.74
C LYS A 158 25.42 -13.76 -4.22
N ALA A 159 24.39 -13.85 -3.39
CA ALA A 159 23.67 -12.69 -2.86
C ALA A 159 24.60 -11.80 -2.04
N VAL A 160 25.35 -12.38 -1.10
CA VAL A 160 26.36 -11.68 -0.28
C VAL A 160 27.39 -10.99 -1.16
N ASN A 161 27.95 -11.66 -2.17
CA ASN A 161 28.90 -11.02 -3.09
C ASN A 161 28.29 -9.84 -3.86
N GLU A 162 27.01 -9.89 -4.18
CA GLU A 162 26.32 -8.83 -4.92
C GLU A 162 26.10 -7.57 -4.05
N VAL A 163 25.67 -7.75 -2.80
CA VAL A 163 25.27 -6.63 -1.93
C VAL A 163 26.33 -6.19 -0.92
N CYS A 164 27.26 -7.05 -0.51
CA CYS A 164 28.25 -6.76 0.52
C CYS A 164 29.62 -6.32 -0.03
N THR A 165 30.00 -6.69 -1.25
CA THR A 165 31.33 -6.29 -1.77
C THR A 165 31.45 -4.78 -1.95
N GLY A 166 32.54 -4.20 -1.44
CA GLY A 166 32.84 -2.75 -1.48
C GLY A 166 32.03 -1.92 -0.48
N HIS A 167 31.28 -2.57 0.41
CA HIS A 167 30.28 -1.92 1.25
C HIS A 167 30.92 -0.93 2.25
N ASP A 168 31.98 -1.35 2.95
CA ASP A 168 32.67 -0.52 3.95
C ASP A 168 33.32 0.72 3.33
N GLN A 169 33.89 0.56 2.12
CA GLN A 169 34.46 1.68 1.38
C GLN A 169 33.39 2.68 0.96
N GLN A 170 32.22 2.19 0.52
CA GLN A 170 31.11 3.06 0.13
C GLN A 170 30.51 3.78 1.34
N LEU A 171 30.35 3.12 2.49
CA LEU A 171 29.90 3.76 3.74
C LEU A 171 30.85 4.88 4.16
N ALA A 172 32.16 4.62 4.15
CA ALA A 172 33.16 5.63 4.47
C ALA A 172 33.11 6.82 3.50
N SER A 173 32.96 6.55 2.19
CA SER A 173 32.86 7.56 1.15
C SER A 173 31.63 8.44 1.32
N LEU A 174 30.46 7.85 1.60
CA LEU A 174 29.22 8.59 1.83
C LEU A 174 29.28 9.44 3.10
N ARG A 175 29.84 8.91 4.20
CA ARG A 175 30.05 9.68 5.44
C ARG A 175 30.94 10.90 5.21
N GLN A 176 31.97 10.76 4.37
CA GLN A 176 32.85 11.88 4.00
C GLN A 176 32.13 12.88 3.09
N GLN A 177 31.47 12.40 2.04
CA GLN A 177 30.79 13.25 1.04
C GLN A 177 29.67 14.08 1.66
N TYR A 178 28.92 13.52 2.61
CA TYR A 178 27.78 14.15 3.27
C TYR A 178 28.07 14.69 4.68
N GLN A 179 29.34 14.94 5.01
CA GLN A 179 29.74 15.43 6.34
C GLN A 179 29.03 16.73 6.77
N ASP A 180 28.62 17.57 5.81
CA ASP A 180 27.94 18.86 6.04
C ASP A 180 26.40 18.75 5.88
N ASN A 181 25.87 17.56 5.62
CA ASN A 181 24.43 17.28 5.57
C ASN A 181 24.00 16.50 6.84
N PRO A 182 23.40 17.17 7.83
CA PRO A 182 23.10 16.55 9.12
C PRO A 182 22.10 15.39 9.03
N ASP A 183 21.15 15.45 8.09
CA ASP A 183 20.14 14.40 7.93
C ASP A 183 20.74 13.14 7.31
N ALA A 184 21.57 13.29 6.28
CA ALA A 184 22.32 12.17 5.69
C ALA A 184 23.29 11.55 6.69
N LEU A 185 24.03 12.38 7.45
CA LEU A 185 24.94 11.87 8.46
C LEU A 185 24.21 11.14 9.59
N GLN A 186 23.05 11.66 10.02
CA GLN A 186 22.21 11.01 11.02
C GLN A 186 21.69 9.65 10.53
N ALA A 187 21.36 9.53 9.24
CA ALA A 187 20.92 8.28 8.63
C ALA A 187 22.06 7.25 8.45
N LEU A 188 23.28 7.70 8.14
CA LEU A 188 24.47 6.84 7.96
C LEU A 188 25.17 6.47 9.28
N LYS A 189 24.93 7.22 10.36
CA LYS A 189 25.57 7.01 11.67
C LYS A 189 25.35 5.62 12.29
N PRO A 190 24.13 5.05 12.29
CA PRO A 190 23.90 3.75 12.93
C PRO A 190 24.42 2.54 12.13
N LEU A 191 24.79 2.72 10.85
CA LEU A 191 25.21 1.62 9.99
C LEU A 191 26.62 1.13 10.36
N ASP A 192 26.78 -0.18 10.54
CA ASP A 192 28.07 -0.79 10.87
C ASP A 192 28.90 -1.14 9.62
N ASN A 193 30.15 -1.50 9.85
CA ASN A 193 30.98 -2.12 8.83
C ASN A 193 30.60 -3.60 8.70
N LEU A 194 30.47 -4.11 7.47
CA LEU A 194 29.91 -5.43 7.16
C LEU A 194 30.83 -6.32 6.32
N GLU A 195 31.94 -5.78 5.79
CA GLU A 195 32.90 -6.51 4.96
C GLU A 195 34.22 -6.81 5.69
#